data_AF-A0A1J5S556-F1
#
_entry.id   AF-A0A1J5S556-F1
#
_cell.length_a   1.000
_cell.length_b   1.000
_cell.length_c   1.000
_cell.angle_alpha   90.00
_cell.angle_beta   90.00
_cell.angle_gamma   90.00
#
_symmetry.space_group_name_H-M   'P 1'
#
loop_
_entity.id
_entity.type
_entity.pdbx_description
1 polymer ?
#
loop_
_entity_poly.entity_id
_entity_poly.type
_entity_poly.pdbx_seq_one_letter_code
_entity_poly.pdbx_strand_id
1 'polypeptide(L)'
;MVGPPAWIGINLSSQKELIAQAAPKARDFTNQKGFRNRGLSEWEQAKNSRKSSVRAKVEHAFLIIKRLFGFAKVSYRGMAKNGNRLFVVAALANLFMARHHLLRLPQ
;
A
#
# COMPACT_ATOMS: atom_id res chain seq x y z
N MET A 1 41.21 -23.40 -3.92
CA MET A 1 39.78 -23.53 -3.58
C MET A 1 39.15 -22.14 -3.67
N VAL A 2 38.65 -21.77 -4.85
CA VAL A 2 38.01 -20.46 -5.05
C VAL A 2 36.58 -20.60 -4.56
N GLY A 3 36.25 -19.91 -3.46
CA GLY A 3 34.88 -19.86 -2.95
C GLY A 3 33.93 -19.29 -4.00
N PRO A 4 32.65 -19.70 -3.99
CA PRO A 4 31.69 -19.26 -4.99
C PRO A 4 31.56 -17.72 -5.05
N PRO A 5 31.36 -17.13 -6.24
CA PRO A 5 31.22 -15.69 -6.44
C PRO A 5 30.12 -15.06 -5.55
N ALA A 6 30.41 -13.89 -4.98
CA ALA A 6 29.57 -13.16 -4.02
C ALA A 6 28.12 -12.90 -4.48
N TRP A 7 27.85 -12.95 -5.79
CA TRP A 7 26.52 -12.76 -6.37
C TRP A 7 25.61 -14.01 -6.29
N ILE A 8 26.17 -15.20 -6.03
CA ILE A 8 25.42 -16.48 -6.06
C ILE A 8 24.61 -16.71 -4.76
N GLY A 9 24.74 -15.85 -3.75
CA GLY A 9 24.26 -16.12 -2.39
C GLY A 9 23.32 -15.08 -1.75
N ILE A 10 22.44 -14.40 -2.49
CA ILE A 10 21.39 -13.59 -1.84
C ILE A 10 20.28 -14.53 -1.36
N ASN A 11 20.55 -15.24 -0.28
CA ASN A 11 19.56 -15.99 0.46
C ASN A 11 18.56 -15.00 1.10
N LEU A 12 17.26 -15.28 1.02
CA LEU A 12 16.21 -14.45 1.62
C LEU A 12 16.39 -14.23 3.14
N SER A 13 17.11 -15.13 3.83
CA SER A 13 17.47 -14.96 5.24
C SER A 13 18.45 -13.80 5.46
N SER A 14 19.42 -13.58 4.58
CA SER A 14 20.36 -12.45 4.71
C SER A 14 19.67 -11.10 4.48
N GLN A 15 18.69 -11.03 3.57
CA GLN A 15 17.93 -9.79 3.34
C GLN A 15 17.11 -9.35 4.55
N LYS A 16 16.46 -10.28 5.27
CA LYS A 16 15.71 -9.94 6.49
C LYS A 16 16.63 -9.44 7.59
N GLU A 17 17.79 -10.05 7.74
CA GLU A 17 18.82 -9.64 8.68
C GLU A 17 19.37 -8.25 8.34
N LEU A 18 19.62 -7.97 7.06
CA LEU A 18 20.04 -6.64 6.59
C LEU A 18 18.98 -5.56 6.88
N ILE A 19 17.69 -5.87 6.65
CA ILE A 19 16.60 -4.94 6.99
C ILE A 19 16.51 -4.72 8.49
N ALA A 20 16.66 -5.77 9.30
CA ALA A 20 16.64 -5.68 10.75
C ALA A 20 17.81 -4.84 11.30
N GLN A 21 19.01 -4.96 10.72
CA GLN A 21 20.17 -4.14 11.07
C GLN A 21 19.97 -2.68 10.65
N ALA A 22 19.47 -2.43 9.43
CA ALA A 22 19.26 -1.08 8.91
C ALA A 22 18.11 -0.33 9.62
N ALA A 23 17.08 -1.06 10.05
CA ALA A 23 15.88 -0.47 10.65
C ALA A 23 15.36 -1.31 11.83
N PRO A 24 16.09 -1.33 12.98
CA PRO A 24 15.76 -2.19 14.12
C PRO A 24 14.43 -1.86 14.80
N LYS A 25 13.93 -0.64 14.62
CA LYS A 25 12.64 -0.18 15.16
C LYS A 25 11.48 -0.33 14.18
N ALA A 26 11.72 -0.85 12.97
CA ALA A 26 10.67 -0.99 11.96
C ALA A 26 9.68 -2.09 12.35
N ARG A 27 8.39 -1.77 12.27
CA ARG A 27 7.32 -2.75 12.47
C ARG A 27 6.96 -3.38 11.13
N ASP A 28 6.90 -4.70 11.10
CA ASP A 28 6.45 -5.43 9.91
C ASP A 28 4.91 -5.45 9.83
N PHE A 29 4.37 -4.83 8.78
CA PHE A 29 2.93 -4.79 8.49
C PHE A 29 2.52 -5.75 7.37
N THR A 30 3.42 -6.60 6.88
CA THR A 30 3.09 -7.59 5.85
C THR A 30 2.03 -8.58 6.34
N ASN A 31 1.19 -9.06 5.42
CA ASN A 31 0.22 -10.09 5.75
C ASN A 31 0.92 -11.42 5.95
N GLN A 32 0.58 -12.10 7.04
CA GLN A 32 1.16 -13.41 7.33
C GLN A 32 0.58 -14.47 6.38
N LYS A 33 1.41 -15.42 5.96
CA LYS A 33 1.01 -16.50 5.06
C LYS A 33 0.85 -17.80 5.85
N GLY A 34 -0.28 -18.49 5.67
CA GLY A 34 -0.46 -19.85 6.15
C GLY A 34 0.28 -20.85 5.26
N PHE A 35 0.73 -21.95 5.84
CA PHE A 35 1.38 -23.05 5.13
C PHE A 35 0.56 -24.33 5.29
N ARG A 36 0.82 -25.32 4.43
CA ARG A 36 0.11 -26.61 4.43
C ARG A 36 0.11 -27.30 5.80
N ASN A 37 1.20 -27.17 6.56
CA ASN A 37 1.37 -27.79 7.89
C ASN A 37 1.23 -26.79 9.05
N ARG A 38 0.89 -25.53 8.77
CA ARG A 38 0.63 -24.49 9.78
C ARG A 38 -0.37 -23.48 9.22
N GLY A 39 -1.63 -23.69 9.55
CA GLY A 39 -2.68 -22.72 9.29
C GLY A 39 -2.44 -21.42 10.06
N LEU A 40 -3.04 -20.33 9.58
CA LEU A 40 -3.08 -19.09 10.32
C LEU A 40 -4.04 -19.25 11.50
N SER A 41 -3.64 -18.81 12.69
CA SER A 41 -4.55 -18.71 13.82
C SER A 41 -5.65 -17.68 13.55
N GLU A 42 -6.80 -17.79 14.23
CA GLU A 42 -7.91 -16.84 14.07
C GLU A 42 -7.48 -15.38 14.27
N TRP A 43 -6.57 -15.12 15.22
CA TRP A 43 -6.05 -13.77 15.45
C TRP A 43 -5.18 -13.27 14.29
N GLU A 44 -4.40 -14.15 13.65
CA GLU A 44 -3.56 -13.82 12.49
C GLU A 44 -4.45 -13.51 11.28
N GLN A 45 -5.50 -14.31 11.10
CA GLN A 45 -6.51 -14.09 10.06
C GLN A 45 -7.24 -12.77 10.28
N ALA A 46 -7.75 -12.48 11.48
CA ALA A 46 -8.43 -11.23 11.79
C ALA A 46 -7.52 -10.01 11.55
N LYS A 47 -6.24 -10.12 11.96
CA LYS A 47 -5.23 -9.07 11.72
C LYS A 47 -4.99 -8.85 10.22
N ASN A 48 -4.86 -9.92 9.43
CA ASN A 48 -4.72 -9.84 7.97
C ASN A 48 -5.97 -9.26 7.30
N SER A 49 -7.18 -9.64 7.73
CA SER A 49 -8.44 -9.12 7.21
C SER A 49 -8.59 -7.63 7.46
N ARG A 50 -8.25 -7.14 8.66
CA ARG A 50 -8.26 -5.71 8.97
C ARG A 50 -7.27 -4.93 8.08
N LYS A 51 -6.03 -5.43 7.94
CA LYS A 51 -5.03 -4.82 7.05
C LYS A 51 -5.51 -4.76 5.60
N SER A 52 -6.09 -5.85 5.11
CA SER A 52 -6.57 -5.95 3.74
C SER A 52 -7.78 -5.05 3.48
N SER A 53 -8.71 -4.93 4.44
CA SER A 53 -9.85 -4.00 4.37
C SER A 53 -9.39 -2.55 4.26
N VAL A 54 -8.40 -2.14 5.08
CA VAL A 54 -7.82 -0.80 4.99
C VAL A 54 -7.12 -0.60 3.65
N ARG A 55 -6.32 -1.57 3.19
CA ARG A 55 -5.63 -1.51 1.90
C ARG A 55 -6.61 -1.35 0.74
N ALA A 56 -7.69 -2.12 0.72
CA ALA A 56 -8.70 -2.04 -0.34
C ALA A 56 -9.36 -0.65 -0.43
N LYS A 57 -9.70 -0.04 0.73
CA LYS A 57 -10.24 1.34 0.77
C LYS A 57 -9.27 2.36 0.18
N VAL A 58 -7.99 2.24 0.55
CA VAL A 58 -6.94 3.15 0.09
C VAL A 58 -6.66 2.95 -1.40
N GLU A 59 -6.52 1.71 -1.87
CA GLU A 59 -6.33 1.38 -3.29
C GLU A 59 -7.47 1.91 -4.15
N HIS A 60 -8.71 1.82 -3.68
CA HIS A 60 -9.87 2.37 -4.38
C HIS A 60 -9.78 3.89 -4.55
N ALA A 61 -9.44 4.63 -3.49
CA ALA A 61 -9.25 6.08 -3.57
C ALA A 61 -8.11 6.44 -4.54
N PHE A 62 -6.98 5.74 -4.48
CA PHE A 62 -5.88 5.94 -5.42
C PHE A 62 -6.25 5.60 -6.87
N LEU A 63 -7.07 4.58 -7.08
CA LEU A 63 -7.58 4.22 -8.40
C LEU A 63 -8.40 5.37 -8.98
N ILE A 64 -9.33 5.94 -8.21
CA ILE A 64 -10.15 7.10 -8.61
C ILE A 64 -9.24 8.29 -8.99
N ILE A 65 -8.29 8.64 -8.12
CA ILE A 65 -7.36 9.76 -8.34
C ILE A 65 -6.54 9.56 -9.62
N LYS A 66 -5.98 8.37 -9.82
CA LYS A 66 -5.07 8.09 -10.94
C LYS A 66 -5.80 7.87 -12.26
N ARG A 67 -6.93 7.15 -12.24
CA ARG A 67 -7.63 6.72 -13.46
C ARG A 67 -8.78 7.63 -13.84
N LEU A 68 -9.66 8.00 -12.91
CA LEU A 68 -10.81 8.86 -13.24
C LEU A 68 -10.38 10.32 -13.43
N PHE A 69 -9.55 10.85 -12.53
CA PHE A 69 -9.08 12.23 -12.61
C PHE A 69 -7.76 12.42 -13.35
N GLY A 70 -7.19 11.34 -13.90
CA GLY A 70 -5.97 11.40 -14.73
C GLY A 70 -4.73 11.93 -14.00
N PHE A 71 -4.60 11.70 -12.68
CA PHE A 71 -3.40 12.06 -11.90
C PHE A 71 -2.34 10.93 -11.93
N ALA A 72 -2.12 10.31 -13.10
CA ALA A 72 -1.16 9.21 -13.23
C ALA A 72 0.31 9.69 -13.32
N LYS A 73 0.52 10.89 -13.85
CA LYS A 73 1.85 11.51 -14.01
C LYS A 73 1.89 12.88 -13.33
N VAL A 74 2.97 13.13 -12.59
CA VAL A 74 3.29 14.43 -12.02
C VAL A 74 3.85 15.31 -13.14
N SER A 75 3.39 16.55 -13.23
CA SER A 75 3.97 17.51 -14.17
C SER A 75 5.28 18.06 -13.60
N TYR A 76 6.33 18.11 -14.42
CA TYR A 76 7.63 18.67 -14.04
C TYR A 76 7.61 20.20 -13.86
N ARG A 77 6.48 20.87 -14.14
CA ARG A 77 6.33 22.34 -14.14
C ARG A 77 6.23 22.99 -12.74
N GLY A 78 6.48 22.25 -11.66
CA GLY A 78 6.59 22.81 -10.30
C GLY A 78 5.84 22.03 -9.22
N MET A 79 6.52 21.80 -8.09
CA MET A 79 6.01 21.01 -6.96
C MET A 79 4.76 21.62 -6.31
N ALA A 80 4.76 22.94 -6.07
CA ALA A 80 3.62 23.62 -5.46
C ALA A 80 2.34 23.50 -6.31
N LYS A 81 2.45 23.71 -7.63
CA LYS A 81 1.33 23.57 -8.57
C LYS A 81 0.82 22.14 -8.63
N ASN A 82 1.73 21.15 -8.60
CA ASN A 82 1.35 19.74 -8.57
C ASN A 82 0.68 19.34 -7.25
N GLY A 83 1.15 19.86 -6.12
CA GLY A 83 0.54 19.67 -4.80
C GLY A 83 -0.89 20.20 -4.76
N ASN A 84 -1.11 21.44 -5.21
CA ASN A 84 -2.45 22.02 -5.29
C ASN A 84 -3.39 21.18 -6.17
N ARG A 85 -2.92 20.71 -7.33
CA ARG A 85 -3.71 19.82 -8.19
C ARG A 85 -4.06 18.51 -7.48
N LEU A 86 -3.12 17.91 -6.74
CA LEU A 86 -3.37 16.69 -5.98
C LEU A 86 -4.44 16.91 -4.90
N PHE A 87 -4.37 18.01 -4.14
CA PHE A 87 -5.36 18.32 -3.11
C PHE A 87 -6.78 18.46 -3.69
N VAL A 88 -6.92 19.18 -4.80
CA VAL A 88 -8.21 19.34 -5.49
C VAL A 88 -8.74 17.98 -5.96
N VAL A 89 -7.91 17.17 -6.62
CA VAL A 89 -8.31 15.83 -7.10
C VAL A 89 -8.66 14.89 -5.94
N ALA A 90 -7.95 14.96 -4.82
CA ALA A 90 -8.26 14.17 -3.63
C ALA A 90 -9.61 14.57 -3.01
N ALA A 91 -9.90 15.87 -2.93
CA ALA A 91 -11.21 16.36 -2.48
C ALA A 91 -12.34 15.88 -3.41
N LEU A 92 -12.15 15.95 -4.73
CA LEU A 92 -13.11 15.44 -5.70
C LEU A 92 -13.27 13.91 -5.63
N ALA A 93 -12.20 13.17 -5.35
CA ALA A 93 -12.28 11.73 -5.14
C ALA A 93 -13.12 11.38 -3.91
N ASN A 94 -12.99 12.13 -2.82
CA ASN A 94 -13.84 11.97 -1.64
C ASN A 94 -15.33 12.21 -1.97
N LEU A 95 -15.63 13.29 -2.71
CA LEU A 95 -16.99 13.58 -3.16
C LEU A 95 -17.53 12.46 -4.06
N PHE A 96 -16.72 11.98 -5.00
CA PHE A 96 -17.08 10.87 -5.88
C PHE A 96 -17.38 9.58 -5.10
N MET A 97 -16.60 9.26 -4.06
CA MET A 97 -16.88 8.10 -3.20
C MET A 97 -18.17 8.27 -2.40
N ALA A 98 -18.49 9.48 -1.95
CA ALA A 98 -19.71 9.79 -1.20
C ALA A 98 -20.97 9.92 -2.06
N ARG A 99 -20.85 9.95 -3.40
CA ARG A 99 -21.96 10.25 -4.33
C ARG A 99 -23.24 9.47 -4.08
N HIS A 100 -23.15 8.17 -3.76
CA HIS A 100 -24.34 7.34 -3.55
C HIS A 100 -25.06 7.69 -2.24
N HIS A 101 -24.32 8.14 -1.22
CA HIS A 101 -24.91 8.63 0.01
C HIS A 101 -25.55 10.00 -0.20
N LEU A 102 -24.86 10.91 -0.89
CA LEU A 102 -25.33 12.27 -1.14
C LEU A 102 -26.57 12.32 -2.04
N LEU A 103 -26.60 11.50 -3.09
CA LEU A 103 -27.73 11.44 -4.03
C LEU A 103 -28.94 10.66 -3.49
N ARG A 104 -28.78 9.95 -2.37
CA ARG A 104 -29.86 9.23 -1.67
C ARG A 104 -30.56 10.09 -0.62
N LEU A 105 -30.00 11.24 -0.24
CA LEU A 105 -30.65 12.14 0.70
C LEU A 105 -31.98 12.63 0.10
N PRO A 106 -33.11 12.51 0.83
CA PRO A 106 -34.36 13.14 0.40
C PRO A 106 -34.14 14.65 0.31
N GLN A 107 -34.58 15.23 -0.81
CA GLN A 107 -34.55 16.68 -1.07
C GLN A 107 -35.52 17.40 -0.13
#